data_AF-A0A933ZR16-F1
#
_entry.id   AF-A0A933ZR16-F1
#
_cell.length_a   1.000
_cell.length_b   1.000
_cell.length_c   1.000
_cell.angle_alpha   90.00
_cell.angle_beta   90.00
_cell.angle_gamma   90.00
#
_symmetry.space_group_name_H-M   'P 1'
#
loop_
_entity.id
_entity.type
_entity.pdbx_description
1 polymer ?
#
loop_
_entity_poly.entity_id
_entity_poly.type
_entity_poly.pdbx_seq_one_letter_code
_entity_poly.pdbx_strand_id
1 'polypeptide(L)'
;MKRLVLLLTFALATLFASPALAGPYMNTAAMLLREGFQSVEFVRSNLGDRELARVAHTIAEARMDAAAHLTIPKEVDKAHPHFLLALASLERATEAASRGDVSGCLRNIETARGESRTFRALLEQQQLKLPAVRECSLSRPEPDGARSAQAARSVLRSVSARLSVDSARLASRP
;
A
#
# COMPACT_ATOMS: atom_id res chain seq x y z
N MET A 1 43.01 -23.81 -29.14
CA MET A 1 42.22 -22.55 -29.08
C MET A 1 40.75 -22.76 -28.72
N LYS A 2 40.02 -23.75 -29.29
CA LYS A 2 38.59 -23.98 -28.99
C LYS A 2 38.25 -24.20 -27.49
N ARG A 3 39.13 -24.85 -26.73
CA ARG A 3 38.94 -25.09 -25.27
C ARG A 3 39.05 -23.81 -24.42
N LEU A 4 39.85 -22.85 -24.87
CA LEU A 4 40.07 -21.57 -24.18
C LEU A 4 38.87 -20.63 -24.39
N VAL A 5 38.27 -20.65 -25.57
CA VAL A 5 37.03 -19.92 -25.87
C VAL A 5 35.85 -20.46 -25.04
N LEU A 6 35.73 -21.79 -24.90
CA LEU A 6 34.67 -22.42 -24.10
C LEU A 6 34.76 -22.07 -22.60
N LEU A 7 35.97 -22.05 -22.03
CA LEU A 7 36.18 -21.65 -20.63
C LEU A 7 35.88 -20.17 -20.39
N LEU A 8 36.23 -19.29 -21.34
CA LEU A 8 35.95 -17.86 -21.25
C LEU A 8 34.44 -17.58 -21.30
N THR A 9 33.71 -18.25 -22.18
CA THR A 9 32.24 -18.10 -22.26
C THR A 9 31.53 -18.65 -21.03
N PHE A 10 32.02 -19.73 -20.43
CA PHE A 10 31.44 -20.30 -19.20
C PHE A 10 31.66 -19.38 -18.00
N ALA A 11 32.88 -18.85 -17.83
CA ALA A 11 33.17 -17.87 -16.78
C ALA A 11 32.34 -16.58 -16.93
N LEU A 12 32.17 -16.10 -18.16
CA LEU A 12 31.35 -14.92 -18.44
C LEU A 12 29.86 -15.18 -18.18
N ALA A 13 29.34 -16.37 -18.48
CA ALA A 13 27.96 -16.73 -18.18
C ALA A 13 27.68 -16.79 -16.66
N THR A 14 28.65 -17.22 -15.85
CA THR A 14 28.51 -17.22 -14.38
C THR A 14 28.51 -15.83 -13.75
N LEU A 15 29.06 -14.81 -14.43
CA LEU A 15 29.02 -13.42 -13.97
C LEU A 15 27.64 -12.75 -14.19
N PHE A 16 26.82 -13.28 -15.09
CA PHE A 16 25.44 -12.81 -15.34
C PHE A 16 24.36 -13.61 -14.61
N ALA A 17 24.74 -14.67 -13.89
CA ALA A 17 23.88 -15.25 -12.87
C ALA A 17 23.82 -14.27 -11.69
N SER A 18 23.04 -13.20 -11.85
CA SER A 18 22.70 -12.31 -10.74
C SER A 18 22.24 -13.20 -9.58
N PRO A 19 22.71 -12.94 -8.35
CA PRO A 19 22.07 -13.57 -7.21
C PRO A 19 20.58 -13.29 -7.38
N ALA A 20 19.75 -14.32 -7.27
CA ALA A 20 18.33 -14.14 -7.09
C ALA A 20 18.18 -13.39 -5.76
N LEU A 21 18.41 -12.07 -5.83
CA LEU A 21 18.39 -11.13 -4.74
C LEU A 21 17.05 -11.36 -4.07
N ALA A 22 17.01 -11.22 -2.74
CA ALA A 22 15.80 -11.24 -1.95
C ALA A 22 14.68 -10.27 -2.43
N GLY A 23 14.82 -9.61 -3.58
CA GLY A 23 13.89 -8.70 -4.24
C GLY A 23 12.42 -9.10 -4.17
N PRO A 24 11.99 -10.30 -4.63
CA PRO A 24 10.58 -10.68 -4.55
C PRO A 24 10.07 -10.71 -3.11
N TYR A 25 10.82 -11.33 -2.19
CA TYR A 25 10.51 -11.34 -0.77
C TYR A 25 10.46 -9.92 -0.19
N MET A 26 11.47 -9.09 -0.50
CA MET A 26 11.63 -7.74 0.05
C MET A 26 10.51 -6.80 -0.41
N ASN A 27 10.12 -6.90 -1.68
CA ASN A 27 8.99 -6.16 -2.21
C ASN A 27 7.69 -6.55 -1.49
N THR A 28 7.44 -7.86 -1.34
CA THR A 28 6.24 -8.35 -0.65
C THR A 28 6.23 -7.98 0.83
N ALA A 29 7.34 -8.15 1.54
CA ALA A 29 7.47 -7.78 2.95
C ALA A 29 7.28 -6.26 3.16
N ALA A 30 7.87 -5.43 2.29
CA ALA A 30 7.68 -3.97 2.32
C ALA A 30 6.21 -3.59 2.11
N MET A 31 5.56 -4.19 1.11
CA MET A 31 4.15 -3.99 0.81
C MET A 31 3.27 -4.39 2.00
N LEU A 32 3.42 -5.61 2.52
CA LEU A 32 2.61 -6.13 3.62
C LEU A 32 2.72 -5.27 4.89
N LEU A 33 3.94 -4.87 5.27
CA LEU A 33 4.14 -3.98 6.41
C LEU A 33 3.49 -2.62 6.19
N ARG A 34 3.72 -2.00 5.02
CA ARG A 34 3.17 -0.68 4.73
C ARG A 34 1.64 -0.69 4.78
N GLU A 35 1.01 -1.63 4.08
CA GLU A 35 -0.45 -1.75 4.03
C GLU A 35 -1.04 -2.10 5.40
N GLY A 36 -0.35 -2.92 6.19
CA GLY A 36 -0.72 -3.23 7.57
C GLY A 36 -0.73 -1.98 8.46
N PHE A 37 0.33 -1.16 8.41
CA PHE A 37 0.38 0.10 9.15
C PHE A 37 -0.66 1.10 8.65
N GLN A 38 -0.86 1.26 7.34
CA GLN A 38 -1.90 2.16 6.82
C GLN A 38 -3.31 1.74 7.26
N SER A 39 -3.59 0.44 7.26
CA SER A 39 -4.90 -0.09 7.71
C SER A 39 -5.15 0.17 9.19
N VAL A 40 -4.15 -0.09 10.05
CA VAL A 40 -4.32 0.13 11.50
C VAL A 40 -4.41 1.61 11.84
N GLU A 41 -3.68 2.47 11.12
CA GLU A 41 -3.80 3.93 11.28
C GLU A 41 -5.19 4.42 10.86
N PHE A 42 -5.78 3.87 9.80
CA PHE A 42 -7.14 4.16 9.40
C PHE A 42 -8.16 3.76 10.49
N VAL A 43 -7.99 2.57 11.09
CA VAL A 43 -8.80 2.15 12.25
C VAL A 43 -8.59 3.07 13.45
N ARG A 44 -7.34 3.48 13.73
CA ARG A 44 -7.00 4.38 14.84
C ARG A 44 -7.60 5.78 14.67
N SER A 45 -7.72 6.29 13.44
CA SER A 45 -8.39 7.56 13.17
C SER A 45 -9.92 7.47 13.28
N ASN A 46 -10.48 6.26 13.27
CA ASN A 46 -11.92 5.98 13.32
C ASN A 46 -12.29 5.09 14.51
N LEU A 47 -11.66 5.32 15.67
CA LEU A 47 -11.93 4.55 16.89
C LEU A 47 -13.41 4.66 17.26
N GLY A 48 -14.08 3.51 17.37
CA GLY A 48 -15.51 3.40 17.62
C GLY A 48 -16.28 2.74 16.49
N ASP A 49 -15.76 2.79 15.26
CA ASP A 49 -16.31 2.02 14.14
C ASP A 49 -15.85 0.55 14.22
N ARG A 50 -16.68 -0.28 14.84
CA ARG A 50 -16.39 -1.70 15.05
C ARG A 50 -16.46 -2.53 13.77
N GLU A 51 -17.34 -2.16 12.84
CA GLU A 51 -17.44 -2.88 11.56
C GLU A 51 -16.21 -2.63 10.71
N LEU A 52 -15.73 -1.38 10.66
CA LEU A 52 -14.45 -1.05 10.04
C LEU A 52 -13.30 -1.86 10.65
N ALA A 53 -13.24 -1.94 11.98
CA ALA A 53 -12.21 -2.71 12.67
C ALA A 53 -12.29 -4.21 12.38
N ARG A 54 -13.49 -4.79 12.25
CA ARG A 54 -13.67 -6.20 11.84
C ARG A 54 -13.18 -6.45 10.42
N VAL A 55 -13.55 -5.60 9.47
CA VAL A 55 -13.06 -5.70 8.09
C VAL A 55 -11.54 -5.58 8.06
N ALA A 56 -10.97 -4.61 8.77
CA ALA A 56 -9.52 -4.45 8.86
C ALA A 56 -8.82 -5.67 9.48
N HIS A 57 -9.43 -6.30 10.49
CA HIS A 57 -8.93 -7.52 11.11
C HIS A 57 -8.93 -8.71 10.14
N THR A 58 -10.01 -8.97 9.40
CA THR A 58 -10.02 -10.01 8.37
C THR A 58 -8.94 -9.80 7.31
N ILE A 59 -8.70 -8.56 6.90
CA ILE A 59 -7.61 -8.26 5.95
C ILE A 59 -6.24 -8.49 6.62
N ALA A 60 -6.08 -8.15 7.90
CA ALA A 60 -4.84 -8.37 8.63
C ALA A 60 -4.52 -9.87 8.81
N GLU A 61 -5.52 -10.71 9.09
CA GLU A 61 -5.38 -12.17 9.12
C GLU A 61 -4.89 -12.71 7.76
N ALA A 62 -5.51 -12.28 6.67
CA ALA A 62 -5.09 -12.69 5.32
C ALA A 62 -3.64 -12.25 5.00
N ARG A 63 -3.20 -11.09 5.48
CA ARG A 63 -1.79 -10.66 5.34
C ARG A 63 -0.84 -11.54 6.13
N MET A 64 -1.22 -11.90 7.36
CA MET A 64 -0.41 -12.77 8.21
C MET A 64 -0.28 -14.17 7.59
N ASP A 65 -1.38 -14.71 7.07
CA ASP A 65 -1.38 -15.99 6.35
C ASP A 65 -0.50 -15.95 5.10
N ALA A 66 -0.63 -14.90 4.27
CA ALA A 66 0.23 -14.71 3.11
C ALA A 66 1.72 -14.58 3.49
N ALA A 67 2.03 -13.91 4.59
CA ALA A 67 3.39 -13.74 5.09
C ALA A 67 4.01 -15.05 5.60
N ALA A 68 3.21 -15.89 6.28
CA ALA A 68 3.65 -17.18 6.81
C ALA A 68 4.07 -18.17 5.72
N HIS A 69 3.51 -18.03 4.52
CA HIS A 69 3.77 -18.90 3.37
C HIS A 69 4.84 -18.36 2.40
N LEU A 70 5.50 -17.25 2.72
CA LEU A 70 6.57 -16.72 1.88
C LEU A 70 7.78 -17.66 1.84
N THR A 71 8.39 -17.79 0.67
CA THR A 71 9.72 -18.43 0.56
C THR A 71 10.77 -17.50 1.14
N ILE A 72 11.43 -17.94 2.22
CA ILE A 72 12.38 -17.13 2.99
C ILE A 72 13.80 -17.31 2.41
N PRO A 73 14.44 -16.24 1.89
CA PRO A 73 15.85 -16.30 1.50
C PRO A 73 16.74 -16.49 2.73
N LYS A 74 17.85 -17.22 2.58
CA LYS A 74 18.76 -17.55 3.70
C LYS A 74 19.33 -16.31 4.38
N GLU A 75 19.50 -15.24 3.61
CA GLU A 75 19.97 -13.95 4.12
C GLU A 75 19.00 -13.45 5.19
N VAL A 76 17.69 -13.54 4.95
CA VAL A 76 16.64 -12.93 5.76
C VAL A 76 16.17 -13.80 6.92
N ASP A 77 16.67 -15.03 7.04
CA ASP A 77 16.19 -16.04 7.98
C ASP A 77 16.10 -15.52 9.43
N LYS A 78 17.10 -14.76 9.88
CA LYS A 78 17.12 -14.14 11.21
C LYS A 78 16.13 -12.99 11.40
N ALA A 79 15.81 -12.28 10.32
CA ALA A 79 14.95 -11.10 10.35
C ALA A 79 13.46 -11.49 10.17
N HIS A 80 13.18 -12.58 9.45
CA HIS A 80 11.82 -13.03 9.14
C HIS A 80 10.90 -13.20 10.37
N PRO A 81 11.36 -13.77 11.52
CA PRO A 81 10.53 -13.85 12.72
C PRO A 81 10.01 -12.49 13.19
N HIS A 82 10.82 -11.44 13.17
CA HIS A 82 10.41 -10.08 13.57
C HIS A 82 9.42 -9.46 12.59
N PHE A 83 9.51 -9.80 11.31
CA PHE A 83 8.50 -9.43 10.32
C PHE A 83 7.13 -10.07 10.63
N LEU A 84 7.11 -11.37 10.95
CA LEU A 84 5.88 -12.07 11.35
C LEU A 84 5.31 -11.50 12.66
N LEU A 85 6.15 -11.23 13.67
CA LEU A 85 5.71 -10.64 14.94
C LEU A 85 5.11 -9.24 14.75
N ALA A 86 5.65 -8.44 13.84
CA ALA A 86 5.09 -7.13 13.51
C ALA A 86 3.69 -7.27 12.89
N LEU A 87 3.50 -8.18 11.93
CA LEU A 87 2.20 -8.42 11.30
C LEU A 87 1.18 -9.00 12.28
N ALA A 88 1.57 -9.96 13.12
CA ALA A 88 0.72 -10.51 14.18
C ALA A 88 0.28 -9.42 15.17
N SER A 89 1.16 -8.49 15.50
CA SER A 89 0.81 -7.37 16.37
C SER A 89 -0.18 -6.41 15.70
N LEU A 90 -0.07 -6.17 14.39
CA LEU A 90 -1.04 -5.37 13.63
C LEU A 90 -2.41 -6.04 13.56
N GLU A 91 -2.45 -7.36 13.34
CA GLU A 91 -3.67 -8.16 13.37
C GLU A 91 -4.35 -8.06 14.75
N ARG A 92 -3.63 -8.32 15.84
CA ARG A 92 -4.15 -8.18 17.20
C ARG A 92 -4.58 -6.76 17.55
N ALA A 93 -3.99 -5.73 16.94
CA ALA A 93 -4.43 -4.36 17.11
C ALA A 93 -5.82 -4.14 16.51
N THR A 94 -6.06 -4.63 15.29
CA THR A 94 -7.38 -4.56 14.64
C THR A 94 -8.41 -5.45 15.33
N GLU A 95 -8.01 -6.62 15.84
CA GLU A 95 -8.85 -7.49 16.65
C GLU A 95 -9.29 -6.79 17.95
N ALA A 96 -8.36 -6.19 18.69
CA ALA A 96 -8.67 -5.40 19.89
C ALA A 96 -9.62 -4.23 19.59
N ALA A 97 -9.39 -3.51 18.49
CA ALA A 97 -10.27 -2.43 18.05
C ALA A 97 -11.70 -2.92 17.76
N SER A 98 -11.86 -4.10 17.14
CA SER A 98 -13.18 -4.70 16.86
C SER A 98 -13.99 -5.02 18.12
N ARG A 99 -13.29 -5.37 19.21
CA ARG A 99 -13.87 -5.55 20.56
C ARG A 99 -14.14 -4.24 21.31
N GLY A 100 -13.66 -3.11 20.79
CA GLY A 100 -13.69 -1.82 21.48
C GLY A 100 -12.59 -1.65 22.54
N ASP A 101 -11.57 -2.50 22.56
CA ASP A 101 -10.40 -2.37 23.44
C ASP A 101 -9.38 -1.39 22.83
N VAL A 102 -9.59 -0.10 23.08
CA VAL A 102 -8.73 0.98 22.59
C VAL A 102 -7.31 0.87 23.13
N SER A 103 -7.17 0.55 24.42
CA SER A 103 -5.86 0.40 25.07
C SER A 103 -5.08 -0.78 24.49
N GLY A 104 -5.74 -1.90 24.23
CA GLY A 104 -5.16 -3.05 23.54
C GLY A 104 -4.73 -2.73 22.11
N CYS A 105 -5.56 -2.01 21.36
CA CYS A 105 -5.22 -1.55 20.02
C CYS A 105 -3.93 -0.72 20.01
N LEU A 106 -3.84 0.33 20.86
CA LEU A 106 -2.67 1.21 20.91
C LEU A 106 -1.40 0.47 21.36
N ARG A 107 -1.50 -0.42 22.35
CA ARG A 107 -0.37 -1.23 22.80
C ARG A 107 0.17 -2.12 21.69
N ASN A 108 -0.72 -2.81 20.97
CA ASN A 108 -0.35 -3.69 19.88
C ASN A 108 0.26 -2.93 18.68
N ILE A 109 -0.21 -1.70 18.40
CA ILE A 109 0.44 -0.81 17.41
C ILE A 109 1.89 -0.50 17.80
N GLU A 110 2.14 -0.18 19.08
CA GLU A 110 3.51 0.13 19.52
C GLU A 110 4.41 -1.11 19.48
N THR A 111 3.89 -2.29 19.86
CA THR A 111 4.60 -3.57 19.69
C THR A 111 4.94 -3.81 18.22
N ALA A 112 3.99 -3.61 17.30
CA ALA A 112 4.24 -3.74 15.86
C ALA A 112 5.36 -2.81 15.36
N ARG A 113 5.39 -1.55 15.85
CA ARG A 113 6.47 -0.60 15.54
C ARG A 113 7.81 -1.03 16.11
N GLY A 114 7.83 -1.60 17.33
CA GLY A 114 9.02 -2.20 17.93
C GLY A 114 9.59 -3.30 17.04
N GLU A 115 8.77 -4.30 16.71
CA GLU A 115 9.18 -5.44 15.88
C GLU A 115 9.58 -5.02 14.46
N SER A 116 8.87 -4.07 13.85
CA SER A 116 9.25 -3.55 12.53
C SER A 116 10.59 -2.81 12.56
N ARG A 117 10.96 -2.16 13.67
CA ARG A 117 12.28 -1.52 13.81
C ARG A 117 13.37 -2.58 13.92
N THR A 118 13.15 -3.61 14.73
CA THR A 118 14.09 -4.74 14.87
C THR A 118 14.30 -5.46 13.53
N PHE A 119 13.22 -5.73 12.80
CA PHE A 119 13.29 -6.31 11.45
C PHE A 119 14.18 -5.47 10.51
N ARG A 120 13.97 -4.15 10.46
CA ARG A 120 14.78 -3.24 9.64
C ARG A 120 16.25 -3.23 10.06
N ALA A 121 16.53 -3.18 11.35
CA ALA A 121 17.89 -3.20 11.88
C ALA A 121 18.63 -4.50 11.49
N LEU A 122 17.97 -5.65 11.55
CA LEU A 122 18.55 -6.93 11.15
C LEU A 122 18.83 -7.01 9.64
N LEU A 123 17.95 -6.45 8.81
CA LEU A 123 18.21 -6.34 7.37
C LEU A 123 19.42 -5.46 7.08
N GLU A 124 19.53 -4.32 7.77
CA GLU A 124 20.66 -3.40 7.60
C GLU A 124 22.00 -4.06 7.97
N GLN A 125 22.03 -4.89 9.03
CA GLN A 125 23.22 -5.68 9.39
C GLN A 125 23.66 -6.64 8.28
N GLN A 126 22.73 -7.08 7.44
CA GLN A 126 22.97 -7.97 6.30
C GLN A 126 23.19 -7.20 4.99
N GLN A 127 23.30 -5.87 5.06
CA GLN A 127 23.42 -4.97 3.90
C GLN A 127 22.21 -5.04 2.97
N LEU A 128 21.07 -5.49 3.47
CA LEU A 128 19.79 -5.49 2.78
C LEU A 128 18.99 -4.24 3.17
N LYS A 129 18.25 -3.68 2.22
CA LYS A 129 17.34 -2.56 2.46
C LYS A 129 15.95 -2.91 1.97
N LEU A 130 14.95 -2.56 2.78
CA LEU A 130 13.56 -2.63 2.34
C LEU A 130 13.34 -1.60 1.22
N PRO A 131 12.75 -2.02 0.09
CA PRO A 131 12.41 -1.11 -0.99
C PRO A 131 11.36 -0.10 -0.51
N ALA A 132 11.50 1.14 -0.96
CA ALA A 132 10.43 2.11 -0.82
C ALA A 132 9.26 1.65 -1.71
N VAL A 133 8.17 1.19 -1.08
CA VAL A 133 6.93 0.92 -1.81
C VAL A 133 6.47 2.26 -2.37
N ARG A 134 6.51 2.42 -3.69
CA ARG A 134 6.04 3.65 -4.32
C ARG A 134 4.57 3.82 -3.97
N GLU A 135 4.17 5.02 -3.58
CA GLU A 135 2.77 5.36 -3.64
C GLU A 135 2.38 5.25 -5.11
N CYS A 136 1.48 4.30 -5.41
CA CYS A 136 0.80 4.32 -6.69
C CYS A 136 -0.11 5.54 -6.63
N SER A 137 0.46 6.71 -6.83
CA SER A 137 -0.29 7.88 -7.22
C SER A 137 -0.84 7.52 -8.58
N LEU A 138 -2.00 6.84 -8.57
CA LEU A 138 -3.00 7.05 -9.59
C LEU A 138 -3.11 8.57 -9.62
N SER A 139 -2.41 9.15 -10.58
CA SER A 139 -2.48 10.56 -10.91
C SER A 139 -3.94 10.67 -11.30
N ARG A 140 -4.78 11.04 -10.32
CA ARG A 140 -6.14 11.45 -10.57
C ARG A 140 -5.93 12.48 -11.66
N PRO A 141 -6.39 12.26 -12.91
CA PRO A 141 -6.22 13.26 -13.94
C PRO A 141 -6.73 14.52 -13.29
N GLU A 142 -5.85 15.51 -13.13
CA GLU A 142 -6.28 16.81 -12.63
C GLU A 142 -7.49 17.14 -13.50
N PRO A 143 -8.69 17.36 -12.92
CA PRO A 143 -9.75 17.89 -13.72
C PRO A 143 -9.19 19.21 -14.22
N ASP A 144 -8.84 19.29 -15.51
CA ASP A 144 -8.46 20.53 -16.19
C ASP A 144 -9.49 21.58 -15.75
N GLY A 145 -9.17 22.35 -14.70
CA GLY A 145 -10.15 23.20 -14.02
C GLY A 145 -10.69 24.26 -14.98
N ALA A 146 -9.86 24.59 -15.98
CA ALA A 146 -10.22 25.40 -17.12
C ALA A 146 -11.32 24.77 -18.00
N ARG A 147 -11.24 23.48 -18.33
CA ARG A 147 -12.23 22.81 -19.21
C ARG A 147 -13.53 22.49 -18.48
N SER A 148 -13.50 22.09 -17.21
CA SER A 148 -14.72 21.78 -16.45
C SER A 148 -15.51 23.06 -16.11
N ALA A 149 -14.83 24.15 -15.76
CA ALA A 149 -15.48 25.44 -15.54
C ALA A 149 -16.04 26.04 -16.84
N GLN A 150 -15.35 25.86 -17.97
CA GLN A 150 -15.81 26.33 -19.28
C GLN A 150 -17.00 25.51 -19.80
N ALA A 151 -17.01 24.20 -19.56
CA ALA A 151 -18.16 23.34 -19.84
C ALA A 151 -19.38 23.75 -18.99
N ALA A 152 -19.22 23.94 -17.67
CA ALA A 152 -20.30 24.38 -16.79
C ALA A 152 -20.86 25.77 -17.18
N ARG A 153 -19.99 26.71 -17.56
CA ARG A 153 -20.40 28.04 -18.06
C ARG A 153 -21.14 27.97 -19.40
N SER A 154 -20.76 27.07 -20.29
CA SER A 154 -21.44 26.90 -21.59
C SER A 154 -22.87 26.36 -21.42
N VAL A 155 -23.05 25.42 -20.49
CA VAL A 155 -24.38 24.86 -20.17
C VAL A 155 -25.26 25.93 -19.55
N LEU A 156 -24.75 26.69 -18.56
CA LEU A 156 -25.52 27.78 -17.93
C LEU A 156 -25.91 28.89 -18.92
N ARG A 157 -25.04 29.25 -19.88
CA ARG A 157 -25.40 30.18 -20.97
C ARG A 157 -26.51 29.63 -21.85
N SER A 158 -26.45 28.36 -22.22
CA SER A 158 -27.46 27.73 -23.08
C SER A 158 -28.84 27.68 -22.40
N VAL A 159 -28.88 27.47 -21.08
CA VAL A 159 -30.12 27.46 -20.30
C VAL A 159 -30.69 28.87 -20.14
N SER A 160 -29.85 29.85 -19.82
CA SER A 160 -30.27 31.26 -19.71
C SER A 160 -30.83 31.82 -21.03
N ALA A 161 -30.22 31.47 -22.17
CA ALA A 161 -30.71 31.87 -23.49
C ALA A 161 -32.10 31.29 -23.80
N ARG A 162 -32.37 30.03 -23.43
CA ARG A 162 -33.70 29.41 -23.62
C ARG A 162 -34.77 30.10 -22.79
N LEU A 163 -34.48 30.40 -21.52
CA LEU A 163 -35.43 31.09 -20.63
C LEU A 163 -35.77 32.52 -21.09
N SER A 164 -34.83 33.21 -21.73
CA SER A 164 -35.08 34.54 -22.31
C SER A 164 -36.02 34.49 -23.52
N VAL A 165 -35.90 33.48 -24.39
CA VAL A 165 -36.79 33.31 -25.57
C VAL A 165 -38.22 32.96 -25.17
N ASP A 166 -38.39 32.10 -24.17
CA ASP A 166 -39.73 31.73 -23.68
C ASP A 166 -40.44 32.91 -23.00
N SER A 167 -39.70 33.77 -22.29
CA SER A 167 -40.24 34.99 -21.69
C SER A 167 -40.74 36.00 -22.75
N ALA A 168 -40.03 36.12 -23.88
CA ALA A 168 -40.44 37.01 -24.98
C ALA A 168 -41.67 36.48 -25.76
N ARG A 169 -41.85 35.16 -25.86
CA ARG A 169 -43.05 34.56 -26.47
C ARG A 169 -44.30 34.74 -25.61
N LEU A 170 -44.17 34.79 -24.29
CA LEU A 170 -45.30 35.02 -23.40
C LEU A 170 -45.80 36.47 -23.44
N ALA A 171 -44.93 37.44 -23.70
CA ALA A 171 -45.29 38.87 -23.80
C ALA A 171 -45.91 39.27 -25.15
N SER A 172 -45.93 38.39 -26.15
CA SER A 172 -46.42 38.66 -27.52
C SER A 172 -47.70 37.90 -27.88
N ARG A 173 -48.35 37.24 -26.91
CA ARG A 173 -49.71 36.72 -27.08
C ARG A 173 -50.72 37.84 -26.79
N PRO A 174 -51.47 38.31 -27.81
CA PRO A 174 -52.52 39.32 -27.64
C PRO A 174 -53.71 38.78 -26.84
#